data_AF-Q8N815-F1
#
_entry.id   AF-Q8N815-F1
#
_cell.length_a   1.000
_cell.length_b   1.000
_cell.length_c   1.000
_cell.angle_alpha   90.00
_cell.angle_beta   90.00
_cell.angle_gamma   90.00
#
_symmetry.space_group_name_H-M   'P 1'
#
loop_
_entity.id
_entity.type
_entity.pdbx_description
1 polymer ?
#
loop_
_entity_poly.entity_id
_entity_poly.type
_entity_poly.pdbx_seq_one_letter_code
_entity_poly.pdbx_strand_id
1 'polypeptide(L)'
;MDGPMRPRSASLVDFQFGVVATETIEDALLHLAQQNEQAVREASGRLGRFREPQIVEFVFLLSEQWCLEKSVSYQAVEILERFMVKQAENICRQATIQPRDNKRESQNWRALKQQLVNKFTLRLVSCVQLASKLSFRNKIISNITVLNFLQALGYLHTKEELLESELDVLKSLNFRINLPTPLAYVETLLEVLGYNGCLVPAMRLHATCLTLLDLVYLLHEPIYESLLRASIENSTPSQLQGEKFTSVKEDFMLLAVGIIAASAFIQNHECWSQVVGHLQSITGIALASIAEFSYAILTHGVGANTPGRQQSIPPHLAARALKTVASSNT
;
A
#
# COMPACT_ATOMS: atom_id res chain seq x y z
N MET A 1 -37.25 15.87 -26.06
CA MET A 1 -35.81 15.93 -26.39
C MET A 1 -35.09 16.15 -25.07
N ASP A 2 -34.85 15.08 -24.32
CA ASP A 2 -34.21 15.21 -23.01
C ASP A 2 -32.70 15.00 -23.21
N GLY A 3 -31.98 16.12 -23.11
CA GLY A 3 -30.53 16.16 -23.21
C GLY A 3 -29.87 15.40 -22.05
N PRO A 4 -28.60 14.99 -22.23
CA PRO A 4 -27.94 14.06 -21.32
C PRO A 4 -27.69 14.73 -19.97
N MET A 5 -28.24 14.09 -18.94
CA MET A 5 -28.05 14.43 -17.54
C MET A 5 -26.56 14.32 -17.21
N ARG A 6 -25.88 15.47 -17.07
CA ARG A 6 -24.51 15.50 -16.54
C ARG A 6 -24.50 14.82 -15.16
N PRO A 7 -23.51 13.98 -14.84
CA PRO A 7 -23.45 13.34 -13.55
C PRO A 7 -23.30 14.42 -12.48
N ARG A 8 -24.26 14.44 -11.54
CA ARG A 8 -24.17 15.23 -10.31
C ARG A 8 -22.81 14.92 -9.69
N SER A 9 -22.01 15.96 -9.45
CA SER A 9 -20.81 15.85 -8.63
C SER A 9 -21.19 15.08 -7.38
N ALA A 10 -20.56 13.92 -7.16
CA ALA A 10 -20.67 13.21 -5.90
C ALA A 10 -20.37 14.24 -4.82
N SER A 11 -21.38 14.55 -4.01
CA SER A 11 -21.23 15.43 -2.86
C SER A 11 -20.03 14.90 -2.08
N LEU A 12 -18.99 15.72 -1.94
CA LEU A 12 -18.03 15.53 -0.87
C LEU A 12 -18.87 15.42 0.40
N VAL A 13 -19.10 14.20 0.87
CA VAL A 13 -19.58 13.97 2.22
C VAL A 13 -18.62 14.77 3.09
N ASP A 14 -19.14 15.66 3.95
CA ASP A 14 -18.32 16.51 4.80
C ASP A 14 -17.47 15.63 5.73
N PHE A 15 -16.31 15.20 5.25
CA PHE A 15 -15.31 14.52 6.05
C PHE A 15 -14.73 15.58 6.99
N GLN A 16 -15.19 15.54 8.24
CA GLN A 16 -14.60 16.29 9.33
C GLN A 16 -13.59 15.40 10.04
N PHE A 17 -12.37 15.91 10.19
CA PHE A 17 -11.33 15.27 10.99
C PHE A 17 -11.21 15.97 12.33
N GLY A 18 -10.85 15.22 13.37
CA GLY A 18 -10.69 15.72 14.75
C GLY A 18 -12.01 15.79 15.53
N VAL A 19 -13.01 15.02 15.12
CA VAL A 19 -14.36 14.99 15.73
C VAL A 19 -14.68 13.65 16.39
N VAL A 20 -13.90 12.61 16.12
CA VAL A 20 -14.05 11.31 16.75
C VAL A 20 -13.62 11.40 18.23
N ALA A 21 -14.30 10.66 19.10
CA ALA A 21 -13.98 10.61 20.52
C ALA A 21 -12.54 10.12 20.75
N THR A 22 -11.81 10.76 21.66
CA THR A 22 -10.39 10.49 21.93
C THR A 22 -10.11 9.02 22.21
N GLU A 23 -10.92 8.37 23.05
CA GLU A 23 -10.79 6.93 23.37
C GLU A 23 -10.85 6.05 22.11
N THR A 24 -11.76 6.38 21.17
CA THR A 24 -11.90 5.64 19.92
C THR A 24 -10.71 5.85 18.98
N ILE A 25 -10.15 7.06 18.94
CA ILE A 25 -8.96 7.37 18.14
C ILE A 25 -7.74 6.64 18.70
N GLU A 26 -7.56 6.66 20.02
CA GLU A 26 -6.45 5.99 20.70
C GLU A 26 -6.51 4.47 20.48
N ASP A 27 -7.67 3.86 20.68
CA ASP A 27 -7.87 2.42 20.43
C ASP A 27 -7.59 2.05 18.97
N ALA A 28 -8.06 2.86 18.01
CA ALA A 28 -7.81 2.64 16.60
C ALA A 28 -6.31 2.76 16.26
N LEU A 29 -5.62 3.76 16.79
CA LEU A 29 -4.19 3.96 16.57
C LEU A 29 -3.36 2.82 17.18
N LEU A 30 -3.70 2.37 18.40
CA LEU A 30 -3.05 1.23 19.05
C LEU A 30 -3.25 -0.05 18.25
N HIS A 31 -4.47 -0.29 17.75
CA HIS A 31 -4.77 -1.46 16.92
C HIS A 31 -3.95 -1.45 15.61
N LEU A 32 -3.93 -0.31 14.91
CA LEU A 32 -3.16 -0.14 13.67
C LEU A 32 -1.66 -0.32 13.90
N ALA A 33 -1.13 0.22 15.00
CA ALA A 33 0.28 0.07 15.38
C ALA A 33 0.65 -1.40 15.61
N GLN A 34 -0.18 -2.15 16.35
CA GLN A 34 0.03 -3.59 16.59
C GLN A 34 -0.02 -4.40 15.30
N GLN A 35 -0.97 -4.10 14.41
CA GLN A 35 -1.07 -4.76 13.11
C GLN A 35 0.13 -4.45 12.21
N ASN A 36 0.59 -3.20 12.21
CA ASN A 36 1.77 -2.77 11.47
C ASN A 36 3.02 -3.50 11.96
N GLU A 37 3.25 -3.53 13.28
CA GLU A 37 4.39 -4.23 13.87
C GLU A 37 4.38 -5.73 13.53
N GLN A 38 3.20 -6.37 13.58
CA GLN A 38 3.07 -7.77 13.16
C GLN A 38 3.41 -7.95 11.67
N ALA A 39 2.92 -7.07 10.80
CA ALA A 39 3.19 -7.13 9.36
C ALA A 39 4.69 -6.97 9.05
N VAL A 40 5.35 -5.99 9.67
CA VAL A 40 6.79 -5.74 9.56
C VAL A 40 7.60 -6.95 10.03
N ARG A 41 7.22 -7.58 11.16
CA ARG A 41 7.89 -8.79 11.67
C ARG A 41 7.73 -9.97 10.71
N GLU A 42 6.52 -10.20 10.21
CA GLU A 42 6.22 -11.30 9.27
C GLU A 42 6.80 -11.09 7.87
N ALA A 43 7.15 -9.87 7.50
CA ALA A 43 7.75 -9.56 6.20
C ALA A 43 9.18 -10.10 6.05
N SER A 44 9.86 -10.37 7.18
CA SER A 44 11.22 -10.89 7.20
C SER A 44 11.32 -12.21 6.44
N GLY A 45 12.01 -12.20 5.30
CA GLY A 45 12.24 -13.38 4.45
C GLY A 45 11.17 -13.66 3.39
N ARG A 46 10.11 -12.82 3.28
CA ARG A 46 9.22 -12.90 2.11
C ARG A 46 9.97 -12.41 0.87
N LEU A 47 9.95 -13.22 -0.19
CA LEU A 47 10.53 -12.90 -1.50
C LEU A 47 9.43 -12.94 -2.56
N GLY A 48 9.41 -11.91 -3.41
CA GLY A 48 8.42 -11.76 -4.48
C GLY A 48 7.42 -10.64 -4.20
N ARG A 49 6.95 -10.04 -5.28
CA ARG A 49 5.96 -8.97 -5.30
C ARG A 49 5.01 -9.21 -6.46
N PHE A 50 3.72 -8.97 -6.26
CA PHE A 50 2.70 -9.00 -7.31
C PHE A 50 1.98 -7.66 -7.49
N ARG A 51 2.29 -6.64 -6.67
CA ARG A 51 1.95 -5.23 -6.86
C ARG A 51 2.77 -4.59 -8.00
N GLU A 52 2.77 -5.19 -9.19
CA GLU A 52 3.41 -4.56 -10.35
C GLU A 52 2.62 -3.32 -10.78
N PRO A 53 3.28 -2.25 -11.29
CA PRO A 53 2.59 -1.02 -11.67
C PRO A 53 1.42 -1.24 -12.63
N GLN A 54 1.55 -2.14 -13.60
CA GLN A 54 0.50 -2.47 -14.56
C GLN A 54 -0.73 -3.14 -13.91
N ILE A 55 -0.49 -3.98 -12.89
CA ILE A 55 -1.57 -4.66 -12.16
C ILE A 55 -2.31 -3.64 -11.28
N VAL A 56 -1.56 -2.78 -10.59
CA VAL A 56 -2.11 -1.70 -9.76
C VAL A 56 -2.93 -0.73 -10.62
N GLU A 57 -2.37 -0.26 -11.73
CA GLU A 57 -3.03 0.62 -12.69
C GLU A 57 -4.32 -0.02 -13.22
N PHE A 58 -4.28 -1.29 -13.62
CA PHE A 58 -5.47 -2.01 -14.06
C PHE A 58 -6.56 -2.03 -12.98
N VAL A 59 -6.21 -2.34 -11.72
CA VAL A 59 -7.15 -2.35 -10.61
C VAL A 59 -7.74 -0.96 -10.37
N PHE A 60 -6.93 0.10 -10.46
CA PHE A 60 -7.39 1.48 -10.27
C PHE A 60 -8.34 1.92 -11.39
N LEU A 61 -7.99 1.65 -12.64
CA LEU A 61 -8.84 1.94 -13.80
C LEU A 61 -10.16 1.16 -13.76
N LEU A 62 -10.11 -0.12 -13.35
CA LEU A 62 -11.32 -0.94 -13.20
C LEU A 62 -12.22 -0.39 -12.09
N SER A 63 -11.65 -0.02 -10.95
CA SER A 63 -12.37 0.62 -9.86
C SER A 63 -13.00 1.95 -10.27
N GLU A 64 -12.28 2.77 -11.04
CA GLU A 64 -12.81 4.02 -11.59
C GLU A 64 -13.98 3.77 -12.56
N GLN A 65 -13.82 2.83 -13.51
CA GLN A 65 -14.87 2.41 -14.43
C GLN A 65 -16.12 1.94 -13.69
N TRP A 66 -15.94 1.31 -12.53
CA TRP A 66 -17.03 0.83 -11.69
C TRP A 66 -17.49 1.83 -10.63
N CYS A 67 -16.96 3.05 -10.62
CA CYS A 67 -17.27 4.10 -9.63
C CYS A 67 -17.08 3.63 -8.18
N LEU A 68 -16.01 2.88 -7.92
CA LEU A 68 -15.66 2.40 -6.58
C LEU A 68 -14.83 3.44 -5.82
N GLU A 69 -14.89 3.39 -4.50
CA GLU A 69 -14.06 4.25 -3.64
C GLU A 69 -12.58 3.90 -3.73
N LYS A 70 -11.72 4.87 -3.38
CA LYS A 70 -10.27 4.65 -3.28
C LYS A 70 -9.90 3.55 -2.28
N SER A 71 -10.59 3.49 -1.14
CA SER A 71 -10.45 2.42 -0.14
C SER A 71 -10.62 1.02 -0.75
N VAL A 72 -11.61 0.84 -1.62
CA VAL A 72 -11.89 -0.43 -2.32
C VAL A 72 -10.76 -0.78 -3.29
N SER A 73 -10.20 0.21 -3.97
CA SER A 73 -9.08 0.03 -4.92
C SER A 73 -7.83 -0.48 -4.19
N TYR A 74 -7.45 0.19 -3.10
CA TYR A 74 -6.33 -0.25 -2.26
C TYR A 74 -6.59 -1.62 -1.66
N GLN A 75 -7.79 -1.87 -1.14
CA GLN A 75 -8.14 -3.17 -0.57
C GLN A 75 -8.02 -4.30 -1.61
N ALA A 76 -8.44 -4.06 -2.84
CA ALA A 76 -8.33 -5.04 -3.92
C ALA A 76 -6.87 -5.39 -4.24
N VAL A 77 -5.99 -4.39 -4.31
CA VAL A 77 -4.54 -4.60 -4.51
C VAL A 77 -3.96 -5.40 -3.34
N GLU A 78 -4.30 -5.06 -2.10
CA GLU A 78 -3.79 -5.74 -0.91
C GLU A 78 -4.32 -7.17 -0.74
N ILE A 79 -5.54 -7.46 -1.18
CA ILE A 79 -6.07 -8.84 -1.25
C ILE A 79 -5.31 -9.62 -2.33
N LEU A 80 -5.14 -9.05 -3.52
CA LEU A 80 -4.49 -9.70 -4.64
C LEU A 80 -3.03 -10.04 -4.32
N GLU A 81 -2.27 -9.10 -3.75
CA GLU A 81 -0.87 -9.31 -3.37
C GLU A 81 -0.74 -10.52 -2.45
N ARG A 82 -1.46 -10.51 -1.32
CA ARG A 82 -1.41 -11.58 -0.33
C ARG A 82 -1.86 -12.92 -0.92
N PHE A 83 -2.89 -12.90 -1.76
CA PHE A 83 -3.36 -14.10 -2.45
C PHE A 83 -2.26 -14.65 -3.36
N MET A 84 -1.65 -13.82 -4.21
CA MET A 84 -0.64 -14.26 -5.15
C MET A 84 0.63 -14.76 -4.47
N VAL A 85 1.06 -14.12 -3.37
CA VAL A 85 2.16 -14.62 -2.52
C VAL A 85 1.82 -16.01 -1.97
N LYS A 86 0.62 -16.23 -1.44
CA LYS A 86 0.20 -17.55 -0.93
C LYS A 86 0.14 -18.60 -2.04
N GLN A 87 -0.31 -18.22 -3.24
CA GLN A 87 -0.30 -19.12 -4.38
C GLN A 87 1.12 -19.49 -4.80
N ALA A 88 2.04 -18.52 -4.87
CA ALA A 88 3.44 -18.77 -5.18
C ALA A 88 4.10 -19.70 -4.14
N GLU A 89 3.90 -19.44 -2.85
CA GLU A 89 4.37 -20.31 -1.76
C GLU A 89 3.83 -21.74 -1.88
N ASN A 90 2.53 -21.88 -2.19
CA ASN A 90 1.89 -23.19 -2.36
C ASN A 90 2.51 -23.97 -3.54
N ILE A 91 2.75 -23.31 -4.67
CA ILE A 91 3.38 -23.93 -5.84
C ILE A 91 4.82 -24.33 -5.51
N CYS A 92 5.60 -23.46 -4.85
CA CYS A 92 6.97 -23.76 -4.43
C CYS A 92 7.02 -24.95 -3.45
N ARG A 93 6.11 -25.01 -2.47
CA ARG A 93 6.00 -26.13 -1.53
C ARG A 93 5.68 -27.45 -2.25
N GLN A 94 4.80 -27.43 -3.24
CA GLN A 94 4.46 -28.62 -4.01
C GLN A 94 5.60 -29.11 -4.90
N ALA A 95 6.47 -28.21 -5.39
CA ALA A 95 7.66 -28.59 -6.13
C ALA A 95 8.66 -29.34 -5.24
N THR A 96 8.92 -28.86 -4.02
CA THR A 96 9.89 -29.45 -3.08
C THR A 96 9.50 -30.84 -2.56
N ILE A 97 8.20 -31.17 -2.49
CA ILE A 97 7.71 -32.44 -1.90
C ILE A 97 7.80 -33.61 -2.90
N GLN A 98 7.92 -33.38 -4.21
CA GLN A 98 7.91 -34.49 -5.17
C GLN A 98 9.22 -35.29 -5.18
N PRO A 99 9.16 -36.63 -5.26
CA PRO A 99 10.35 -37.46 -5.43
C PRO A 99 11.09 -37.09 -6.72
N ARG A 100 12.42 -37.21 -6.68
CA ARG A 100 13.44 -36.66 -7.60
C ARG A 100 13.42 -37.21 -9.04
N ASP A 101 12.25 -37.27 -9.66
CA ASP A 101 12.10 -37.38 -11.11
C ASP A 101 12.11 -35.96 -11.69
N ASN A 102 13.31 -35.42 -11.95
CA ASN A 102 13.52 -34.04 -12.44
C ASN A 102 12.60 -33.65 -13.63
N LYS A 103 12.21 -34.62 -14.48
CA LYS A 103 11.28 -34.39 -15.59
C LYS A 103 9.83 -34.16 -15.13
N ARG A 104 9.33 -34.95 -14.18
CA ARG A 104 7.96 -34.84 -13.64
C ARG A 104 7.79 -33.59 -12.78
N GLU A 105 8.77 -33.30 -11.94
CA GLU A 105 8.80 -32.09 -11.10
C GLU A 105 8.72 -30.82 -11.96
N SER A 106 9.53 -30.73 -13.02
CA SER A 106 9.53 -29.60 -13.95
C SER A 106 8.22 -29.45 -14.73
N GLN A 107 7.58 -30.58 -15.11
CA GLN A 107 6.29 -30.55 -15.79
C GLN A 107 5.16 -30.10 -14.86
N ASN A 108 5.11 -30.60 -13.62
CA ASN A 108 4.10 -30.20 -12.65
C ASN A 108 4.21 -28.71 -12.28
N TRP A 109 5.42 -28.23 -12.02
CA TRP A 109 5.68 -26.81 -11.79
C TRP A 109 5.14 -25.94 -12.95
N ARG A 110 5.46 -26.29 -14.20
CA ARG A 110 4.97 -25.55 -15.36
C ARG A 110 3.45 -25.59 -15.49
N ALA A 111 2.84 -26.75 -15.22
CA ALA A 111 1.38 -26.90 -15.26
C ALA A 111 0.68 -26.01 -14.21
N LEU A 112 1.17 -26.01 -12.97
CA LEU A 112 0.64 -25.16 -11.90
C LEU A 112 0.82 -23.67 -12.18
N LYS A 113 2.00 -23.28 -12.67
CA LYS A 113 2.27 -21.90 -13.10
C LYS A 113 1.31 -21.49 -14.22
N GLN A 114 1.14 -22.35 -15.23
CA GLN A 114 0.22 -22.06 -16.35
C GLN A 114 -1.23 -21.95 -15.87
N GLN A 115 -1.65 -22.80 -14.92
CA GLN A 115 -2.98 -22.73 -14.33
C GLN A 115 -3.20 -21.41 -13.57
N LEU A 116 -2.19 -20.93 -12.83
CA LEU A 116 -2.24 -19.63 -12.15
C LEU A 116 -2.37 -18.48 -13.15
N VAL A 117 -1.56 -18.49 -14.21
CA VAL A 117 -1.60 -17.48 -15.29
C VAL A 117 -2.96 -17.49 -15.99
N ASN A 118 -3.48 -18.66 -16.36
CA ASN A 118 -4.76 -18.79 -17.06
C ASN A 118 -5.95 -18.26 -16.24
N LYS A 119 -5.87 -18.35 -14.90
CA LYS A 119 -6.91 -17.85 -14.00
C LYS A 119 -6.64 -16.43 -13.49
N PHE A 120 -5.50 -15.81 -13.81
CA PHE A 120 -5.05 -14.57 -13.19
C PHE A 120 -6.08 -13.43 -13.33
N THR A 121 -6.59 -13.19 -14.55
CA THR A 121 -7.60 -12.15 -14.78
C THR A 121 -8.87 -12.38 -13.95
N LEU A 122 -9.36 -13.63 -13.90
CA LEU A 122 -10.51 -13.99 -13.06
C LEU A 122 -10.20 -13.73 -11.57
N ARG A 123 -9.00 -14.10 -11.09
CA ARG A 123 -8.58 -13.86 -9.70
C ARG A 123 -8.50 -12.38 -9.36
N LEU A 124 -7.90 -11.58 -10.24
CA LEU A 124 -7.78 -10.14 -10.06
C LEU A 124 -9.17 -9.51 -9.92
N VAL A 125 -10.07 -9.81 -10.86
CA VAL A 125 -11.43 -9.24 -10.83
C VAL A 125 -12.22 -9.75 -9.62
N SER A 126 -12.05 -11.02 -9.21
CA SER A 126 -12.62 -11.52 -7.95
C SER A 126 -12.11 -10.75 -6.72
N CYS A 127 -10.84 -10.34 -6.67
CA CYS A 127 -10.31 -9.52 -5.57
C CYS A 127 -10.97 -8.14 -5.51
N VAL A 128 -11.17 -7.49 -6.66
CA VAL A 128 -11.91 -6.22 -6.75
C VAL A 128 -13.36 -6.39 -6.31
N GLN A 129 -14.01 -7.48 -6.73
CA GLN A 129 -15.38 -7.78 -6.34
C GLN A 129 -15.49 -8.02 -4.83
N LEU A 130 -14.60 -8.82 -4.24
CA LEU A 130 -14.54 -9.05 -2.79
C LEU A 130 -14.32 -7.75 -2.02
N ALA A 131 -13.39 -6.90 -2.46
CA ALA A 131 -13.16 -5.59 -1.85
C ALA A 131 -14.42 -4.71 -1.91
N SER A 132 -15.15 -4.71 -3.04
CA SER A 132 -16.41 -3.96 -3.16
C SER A 132 -17.50 -4.48 -2.22
N LYS A 133 -17.52 -5.80 -1.95
CA LYS A 133 -18.46 -6.43 -1.00
C LYS A 133 -18.13 -6.10 0.46
N LEU A 134 -16.86 -5.87 0.78
CA LEU A 134 -16.43 -5.41 2.11
C LEU A 134 -16.82 -3.96 2.40
N SER A 135 -16.81 -3.09 1.37
CA SER A 135 -17.31 -1.72 1.50
C SER A 135 -18.84 -1.70 1.40
N PHE A 136 -19.52 -2.01 2.50
CA PHE A 136 -20.99 -1.98 2.59
C PHE A 136 -21.62 -0.61 2.29
N ARG A 137 -20.82 0.47 2.26
CA ARG A 137 -21.30 1.86 2.28
C ARG A 137 -21.84 2.35 0.94
N ASN A 138 -21.30 1.88 -0.18
CA ASN A 138 -21.59 2.50 -1.48
C ASN A 138 -22.17 1.50 -2.48
N LYS A 139 -21.29 0.78 -3.19
CA LYS A 139 -21.65 0.04 -4.40
C LYS A 139 -21.02 -1.33 -4.38
N ILE A 140 -21.87 -2.33 -4.19
CA ILE A 140 -21.49 -3.73 -4.33
C ILE A 140 -21.53 -4.09 -5.83
N ILE A 141 -20.43 -4.62 -6.36
CA ILE A 141 -20.39 -5.07 -7.75
C ILE A 141 -21.13 -6.39 -7.89
N SER A 142 -22.16 -6.37 -8.74
CA SER A 142 -22.97 -7.55 -9.04
C SER A 142 -22.19 -8.57 -9.87
N ASN A 143 -22.51 -9.86 -9.73
CA ASN A 143 -21.90 -10.91 -10.54
C ASN A 143 -22.14 -10.66 -12.04
N ILE A 144 -23.28 -10.10 -12.44
CA ILE A 144 -23.59 -9.81 -13.85
C ILE A 144 -22.62 -8.77 -14.40
N THR A 145 -22.31 -7.72 -13.63
CA THR A 145 -21.34 -6.69 -14.02
C THR A 145 -19.96 -7.29 -14.26
N VAL A 146 -19.52 -8.18 -13.38
CA VAL A 146 -18.22 -8.88 -13.50
C VAL A 146 -18.20 -9.79 -14.73
N LEU A 147 -19.23 -10.60 -14.92
CA LEU A 147 -19.30 -11.53 -16.06
C LEU A 147 -19.33 -10.80 -17.40
N ASN A 148 -20.09 -9.71 -17.51
CA ASN A 148 -20.11 -8.89 -18.71
C ASN A 148 -18.74 -8.25 -19.01
N PHE A 149 -18.03 -7.81 -17.97
CA PHE A 149 -16.67 -7.28 -18.11
C PHE A 149 -15.68 -8.34 -18.59
N LEU A 150 -15.69 -9.52 -17.96
CA LEU A 150 -14.83 -10.64 -18.36
C LEU A 150 -15.13 -11.08 -19.80
N GLN A 151 -16.41 -11.16 -20.18
CA GLN A 151 -16.83 -11.48 -21.54
C GLN A 151 -16.31 -10.45 -22.56
N ALA A 152 -16.35 -9.16 -22.23
CA ALA A 152 -15.82 -8.10 -23.09
C ALA A 152 -14.30 -8.20 -23.30
N LEU A 153 -13.57 -8.80 -22.35
CA LEU A 153 -12.14 -9.13 -22.47
C LEU A 153 -11.88 -10.48 -23.16
N GLY A 154 -12.91 -11.20 -23.58
CA GLY A 154 -12.81 -12.51 -24.23
C GLY A 154 -12.80 -13.71 -23.28
N TYR A 155 -13.07 -13.51 -21.99
CA TYR A 155 -13.16 -14.58 -20.99
C TYR A 155 -14.61 -14.97 -20.74
N LEU A 156 -14.98 -16.20 -21.10
CA LEU A 156 -16.30 -16.75 -20.83
C LEU A 156 -16.28 -17.50 -19.50
N HIS A 157 -17.00 -16.99 -18.52
CA HIS A 157 -17.14 -17.59 -17.21
C HIS A 157 -18.60 -17.73 -16.80
N THR A 158 -18.90 -18.73 -15.98
CA THR A 158 -20.21 -18.88 -15.35
C THR A 158 -20.27 -18.16 -14.01
N LYS A 159 -21.49 -17.98 -13.48
CA LYS A 159 -21.68 -17.42 -12.13
C LYS A 159 -21.05 -18.34 -11.08
N GLU A 160 -21.12 -19.65 -11.28
CA GLU A 160 -20.59 -20.67 -10.40
C GLU A 160 -19.06 -20.61 -10.36
N GLU A 161 -18.41 -20.48 -11.52
CA GLU A 161 -16.95 -20.31 -11.61
C GLU A 161 -16.46 -19.01 -10.95
N LEU A 162 -17.23 -17.92 -11.10
CA LEU A 162 -16.91 -16.66 -10.43
C LEU A 162 -16.99 -16.80 -8.90
N LEU A 163 -18.05 -17.43 -8.39
CA LEU A 163 -18.22 -17.66 -6.95
C LEU A 163 -17.16 -18.62 -6.39
N GLU A 164 -16.81 -19.66 -7.14
CA GLU A 164 -15.70 -20.57 -6.79
C GLU A 164 -14.39 -19.79 -6.73
N SER A 165 -14.16 -18.88 -7.68
CA SER A 165 -12.98 -18.03 -7.67
C SER A 165 -12.90 -17.14 -6.43
N GLU A 166 -14.01 -16.52 -6.03
CA GLU A 166 -14.08 -15.73 -4.80
C GLU A 166 -13.82 -16.58 -3.55
N LEU A 167 -14.44 -17.77 -3.47
CA LEU A 167 -14.28 -18.69 -2.34
C LEU A 167 -12.84 -19.18 -2.19
N ASP A 168 -12.17 -19.45 -3.30
CA ASP A 168 -10.76 -19.84 -3.31
C ASP A 168 -9.84 -18.73 -2.80
N VAL A 169 -10.08 -17.47 -3.18
CA VAL A 169 -9.34 -16.31 -2.65
C VAL A 169 -9.55 -16.22 -1.14
N LEU A 170 -10.80 -16.30 -0.69
CA LEU A 170 -11.17 -16.28 0.73
C LEU A 170 -10.49 -17.40 1.51
N LYS A 171 -10.57 -18.65 1.05
CA LYS A 171 -9.94 -19.81 1.69
C LYS A 171 -8.43 -19.69 1.74
N SER A 172 -7.80 -19.27 0.65
CA SER A 172 -6.34 -19.09 0.58
C SER A 172 -5.82 -18.06 1.59
N LEU A 173 -6.66 -17.08 1.93
CA LEU A 173 -6.37 -16.04 2.91
C LEU A 173 -7.01 -16.30 4.28
N ASN A 174 -7.52 -17.51 4.54
CA ASN A 174 -8.21 -17.89 5.78
C ASN A 174 -9.31 -16.89 6.19
N PHE A 175 -10.03 -16.35 5.21
CA PHE A 175 -11.07 -15.33 5.35
C PHE A 175 -10.59 -14.00 5.97
N ARG A 176 -9.29 -13.81 6.16
CA ARG A 176 -8.69 -12.56 6.67
C ARG A 176 -8.46 -11.56 5.55
N ILE A 177 -9.52 -11.18 4.84
CA ILE A 177 -9.42 -10.24 3.71
C ILE A 177 -9.59 -8.78 4.12
N ASN A 178 -10.29 -8.50 5.21
CA ASN A 178 -10.57 -7.15 5.74
C ASN A 178 -9.42 -6.66 6.66
N LEU A 179 -8.20 -6.60 6.12
CA LEU A 179 -7.06 -5.98 6.81
C LEU A 179 -6.96 -4.50 6.44
N PRO A 180 -6.45 -3.63 7.34
CA PRO A 180 -6.28 -2.22 7.04
C PRO A 180 -5.32 -2.01 5.87
N THR A 181 -5.66 -1.06 5.02
CA THR A 181 -4.80 -0.57 3.94
C THR A 181 -4.02 0.65 4.41
N PRO A 182 -2.96 1.08 3.71
CA PRO A 182 -2.26 2.34 4.00
C PRO A 182 -3.18 3.55 4.15
N LEU A 183 -4.32 3.58 3.44
CA LEU A 183 -5.31 4.66 3.58
C LEU A 183 -5.87 4.75 5.00
N ALA A 184 -6.13 3.62 5.66
CA ALA A 184 -6.63 3.62 7.04
C ALA A 184 -5.64 4.28 8.00
N TYR A 185 -4.34 4.01 7.83
CA TYR A 185 -3.27 4.65 8.62
C TYR A 185 -3.23 6.17 8.36
N VAL A 186 -3.31 6.59 7.09
CA VAL A 186 -3.36 8.01 6.72
C VAL A 186 -4.56 8.70 7.36
N GLU A 187 -5.75 8.13 7.24
CA GLU A 187 -6.99 8.73 7.76
C GLU A 187 -6.99 8.79 9.29
N THR A 188 -6.55 7.74 9.99
CA THR A 188 -6.42 7.77 11.45
C THR A 188 -5.40 8.81 11.92
N LEU A 189 -4.26 8.95 11.24
CA LEU A 189 -3.28 9.98 11.61
C LEU A 189 -3.79 11.40 11.32
N LEU A 190 -4.53 11.61 10.23
CA LEU A 190 -5.19 12.89 9.95
C LEU A 190 -6.27 13.23 10.97
N GLU A 191 -6.99 12.24 11.49
CA GLU A 191 -7.95 12.41 12.59
C GLU A 191 -7.25 12.92 13.86
N VAL A 192 -6.12 12.29 14.24
CA VAL A 192 -5.31 12.72 15.39
C VAL A 192 -4.73 14.12 15.18
N LEU A 193 -4.28 14.45 13.97
CA LEU A 193 -3.78 15.79 13.64
C LEU A 193 -4.88 16.86 13.73
N GLY A 194 -6.10 16.52 13.29
CA GLY A 194 -7.27 17.38 13.43
C GLY A 194 -7.60 17.63 14.90
N TYR A 195 -7.60 16.57 15.72
CA TYR A 195 -7.84 16.66 17.16
C TYR A 195 -6.77 17.52 17.87
N ASN A 196 -5.50 17.35 17.51
CA ASN A 196 -4.38 18.12 18.08
C ASN A 196 -4.35 19.59 17.62
N GLY A 197 -5.29 20.04 16.78
CA GLY A 197 -5.37 21.43 16.33
C GLY A 197 -4.25 21.82 15.37
N CYS A 198 -3.81 20.90 14.49
CA CYS A 198 -2.81 21.22 13.47
C CYS A 198 -3.27 22.39 12.58
N LEU A 199 -2.35 23.32 12.26
CA LEU A 199 -2.66 24.54 11.51
C LEU A 199 -3.18 24.28 10.08
N VAL A 200 -2.83 23.14 9.48
CA VAL A 200 -3.27 22.80 8.14
C VAL A 200 -4.62 22.07 8.22
N PRO A 201 -5.65 22.52 7.47
CA PRO A 201 -6.92 21.81 7.45
C PRO A 201 -6.74 20.37 6.97
N ALA A 202 -7.04 19.41 7.85
CA ALA A 202 -6.87 17.98 7.59
C ALA A 202 -7.56 17.51 6.31
N MET A 203 -8.69 18.13 5.93
CA MET A 203 -9.40 17.83 4.68
C MET A 203 -8.59 18.17 3.42
N ARG A 204 -7.81 19.27 3.43
CA ARG A 204 -6.93 19.61 2.29
C ARG A 204 -5.73 18.66 2.21
N LEU A 205 -5.21 18.27 3.38
CA LEU A 205 -4.17 17.24 3.46
C LEU A 205 -4.69 15.92 2.91
N HIS A 206 -5.89 15.48 3.30
CA HIS A 206 -6.51 14.23 2.87
C HIS A 206 -6.59 14.11 1.34
N ALA A 207 -7.09 15.13 0.64
CA ALA A 207 -7.16 15.12 -0.82
C ALA A 207 -5.78 14.96 -1.48
N THR A 208 -4.76 15.61 -0.92
CA THR A 208 -3.37 15.49 -1.40
C THR A 208 -2.80 14.12 -1.07
N CYS A 209 -3.08 13.59 0.12
CA CYS A 209 -2.66 12.27 0.57
C CYS A 209 -3.23 11.17 -0.33
N LEU A 210 -4.48 11.29 -0.77
CA LEU A 210 -5.07 10.32 -1.71
C LEU A 210 -4.32 10.30 -3.04
N THR A 211 -3.97 11.47 -3.57
CA THR A 211 -3.22 11.60 -4.83
C THR A 211 -1.81 11.03 -4.68
N LEU A 212 -1.13 11.35 -3.57
CA LEU A 212 0.20 10.81 -3.29
C LEU A 212 0.17 9.30 -3.00
N LEU A 213 -0.90 8.79 -2.38
CA LEU A 213 -1.04 7.38 -2.12
C LEU A 213 -1.23 6.60 -3.43
N ASP A 214 -2.06 7.08 -4.35
CA ASP A 214 -2.18 6.51 -5.71
C ASP A 214 -0.80 6.44 -6.38
N LEU A 215 -0.04 7.54 -6.30
CA LEU A 215 1.32 7.62 -6.82
C LEU A 215 2.25 6.60 -6.16
N VAL A 216 2.23 6.45 -4.83
CA VAL A 216 3.09 5.45 -4.16
C VAL A 216 2.74 4.04 -4.60
N TYR A 217 1.46 3.73 -4.79
CA TYR A 217 1.06 2.42 -5.32
C TYR A 217 1.59 2.18 -6.74
N LEU A 218 1.53 3.19 -7.61
CA LEU A 218 1.99 3.08 -9.00
C LEU A 218 3.53 3.11 -9.15
N LEU A 219 4.21 3.91 -8.32
CA LEU A 219 5.65 4.13 -8.33
C LEU A 219 6.33 3.49 -7.11
N HIS A 220 5.76 2.40 -6.61
CA HIS A 220 6.22 1.74 -5.39
C HIS A 220 7.72 1.43 -5.44
N GLU A 221 8.18 0.72 -6.47
CA GLU A 221 9.59 0.34 -6.52
C GLU A 221 10.56 1.51 -6.61
N PRO A 222 10.44 2.46 -7.55
CA PRO A 222 11.40 3.57 -7.61
C PRO A 222 11.41 4.42 -6.33
N ILE A 223 10.27 4.59 -5.64
CA ILE A 223 10.20 5.30 -4.35
C ILE A 223 10.98 4.54 -3.27
N TYR A 224 10.70 3.25 -3.09
CA TYR A 224 11.39 2.45 -2.07
C TYR A 224 12.87 2.23 -2.40
N GLU A 225 13.26 2.17 -3.68
CA GLU A 225 14.67 2.15 -4.08
C GLU A 225 15.39 3.47 -3.75
N SER A 226 14.72 4.61 -3.91
CA SER A 226 15.26 5.91 -3.46
C SER A 226 15.41 5.96 -1.94
N LEU A 227 14.42 5.46 -1.20
CA LEU A 227 14.48 5.39 0.26
C LEU A 227 15.58 4.45 0.76
N LEU A 228 15.77 3.31 0.11
CA LEU A 228 16.86 2.37 0.41
C LEU A 228 18.23 3.03 0.19
N ARG A 229 18.42 3.73 -0.93
CA ARG A 229 19.67 4.45 -1.23
C ARG A 229 19.94 5.58 -0.23
N ALA A 230 18.91 6.30 0.18
CA ALA A 230 19.02 7.33 1.21
C ALA A 230 19.46 6.74 2.56
N SER A 231 18.80 5.68 3.02
CA SER A 231 19.07 5.08 4.34
C SER A 231 20.47 4.45 4.49
N ILE A 232 21.08 4.00 3.38
CA ILE A 232 22.42 3.40 3.39
C ILE A 232 23.50 4.46 3.10
N GLU A 233 23.11 5.65 2.65
CA GLU A 233 24.02 6.66 2.08
C GLU A 233 24.89 6.12 0.93
N ASN A 234 24.46 5.04 0.26
CA ASN A 234 25.16 4.39 -0.85
C ASN A 234 24.27 4.30 -2.09
N SER A 235 24.86 4.52 -3.27
CA SER A 235 24.14 4.46 -4.55
C SER A 235 23.81 3.04 -5.01
N THR A 236 24.54 2.02 -4.54
CA THR A 236 24.38 0.61 -4.94
C THR A 236 24.17 -0.28 -3.72
N PRO A 237 22.92 -0.48 -3.27
CA PRO A 237 22.61 -1.39 -2.18
C PRO A 237 23.00 -2.84 -2.50
N SER A 238 23.57 -3.55 -1.54
CA SER A 238 23.81 -4.99 -1.67
C SER A 238 22.51 -5.79 -1.59
N GLN A 239 22.51 -7.02 -2.10
CA GLN A 239 21.36 -7.92 -2.02
C GLN A 239 20.89 -8.13 -0.56
N LEU A 240 21.83 -8.35 0.37
CA LEU A 240 21.53 -8.52 1.80
C LEU A 240 20.87 -7.29 2.42
N GLN A 241 21.23 -6.09 1.96
CA GLN A 241 20.58 -4.85 2.40
C GLN A 241 19.17 -4.74 1.84
N GLY A 242 18.97 -5.11 0.57
CA GLY A 242 17.64 -5.19 -0.04
C GLY A 242 16.71 -6.16 0.69
N GLU A 243 17.22 -7.34 1.06
CA GLU A 243 16.46 -8.35 1.82
C GLU A 243 16.05 -7.86 3.21
N LYS A 244 16.94 -7.16 3.92
CA LYS A 244 16.61 -6.54 5.22
C LYS A 244 15.61 -5.39 5.08
N PHE A 245 15.61 -4.70 3.94
CA PHE A 245 14.72 -3.58 3.68
C PHE A 245 13.29 -4.01 3.30
N THR A 246 13.07 -5.29 3.01
CA THR A 246 11.72 -5.83 2.73
C THR A 246 10.73 -5.51 3.85
N SER A 247 11.15 -5.49 5.12
CA SER A 247 10.26 -5.17 6.24
C SER A 247 9.77 -3.72 6.20
N VAL A 248 10.56 -2.79 5.64
CA VAL A 248 10.20 -1.36 5.49
C VAL A 248 9.10 -1.19 4.44
N LYS A 249 9.04 -2.07 3.43
CA LYS A 249 7.99 -2.07 2.41
C LYS A 249 6.60 -2.44 2.99
N GLU A 250 6.58 -3.13 4.12
CA GLU A 250 5.35 -3.52 4.84
C GLU A 250 5.09 -2.63 6.08
N ASP A 251 5.86 -1.55 6.26
CA ASP A 251 5.63 -0.55 7.31
C ASP A 251 4.67 0.54 6.81
N PHE A 252 3.37 0.27 6.94
CA PHE A 252 2.30 1.19 6.56
C PHE A 252 2.20 2.42 7.46
N MET A 253 2.65 2.33 8.71
CA MET A 253 2.73 3.50 9.59
C MET A 253 3.79 4.49 9.07
N LEU A 254 4.98 4.00 8.72
CA LEU A 254 6.04 4.81 8.12
C LEU A 254 5.61 5.40 6.76
N LEU A 255 4.95 4.61 5.92
CA LEU A 255 4.38 5.07 4.67
C LEU A 255 3.37 6.21 4.90
N ALA A 256 2.44 6.05 5.85
CA ALA A 256 1.41 7.03 6.13
C ALA A 256 1.99 8.37 6.62
N VAL A 257 2.95 8.36 7.55
CA VAL A 257 3.62 9.59 8.00
C VAL A 257 4.40 10.25 6.87
N GLY A 258 5.04 9.46 5.99
CA GLY A 258 5.75 9.96 4.81
C GLY A 258 4.80 10.65 3.82
N ILE A 259 3.63 10.06 3.55
CA ILE A 259 2.59 10.65 2.69
C ILE A 259 2.04 11.95 3.30
N ILE A 260 1.69 11.96 4.59
CA ILE A 260 1.15 13.16 5.24
C ILE A 260 2.19 14.29 5.24
N ALA A 261 3.45 13.98 5.54
CA ALA A 261 4.54 14.94 5.49
C ALA A 261 4.75 15.50 4.07
N ALA A 262 4.74 14.64 3.03
CA ALA A 262 4.83 15.10 1.65
C ALA A 262 3.63 15.98 1.25
N SER A 263 2.41 15.61 1.67
CA SER A 263 1.20 16.42 1.45
C SER A 263 1.29 17.79 2.13
N ALA A 264 1.77 17.84 3.37
CA ALA A 264 1.97 19.10 4.08
C ALA A 264 2.99 19.99 3.37
N PHE A 265 4.08 19.41 2.85
CA PHE A 265 5.09 20.13 2.08
C PHE A 265 4.50 20.78 0.82
N ILE A 266 3.70 20.03 0.06
CA ILE A 266 3.06 20.50 -1.18
C ILE A 266 2.04 21.62 -0.87
N GLN A 267 1.27 21.48 0.21
CA GLN A 267 0.19 22.41 0.54
C GLN A 267 0.70 23.70 1.19
N ASN A 268 1.58 23.59 2.19
CA ASN A 268 2.23 24.73 2.82
C ASN A 268 3.54 24.30 3.50
N HIS A 269 4.66 24.61 2.83
CA HIS A 269 6.00 24.35 3.34
C HIS A 269 6.25 24.92 4.75
N GLU A 270 5.63 26.06 5.11
CA GLU A 270 5.84 26.69 6.42
C GLU A 270 5.27 25.85 7.57
N CYS A 271 4.20 25.10 7.33
CA CYS A 271 3.58 24.23 8.34
C CYS A 271 4.20 22.82 8.37
N TRP A 272 5.09 22.48 7.44
CA TRP A 272 5.64 21.13 7.30
C TRP A 272 6.32 20.66 8.58
N SER A 273 7.16 21.50 9.18
CA SER A 273 7.91 21.18 10.40
C SER A 273 6.98 20.88 11.58
N GLN A 274 5.88 21.61 11.69
CA GLN A 274 4.86 21.37 12.72
C GLN A 274 4.16 20.03 12.50
N VAL A 275 3.72 19.75 11.27
CA VAL A 275 3.07 18.47 10.93
C VAL A 275 3.98 17.29 11.26
N VAL A 276 5.25 17.35 10.83
CA VAL A 276 6.23 16.29 11.09
C VAL A 276 6.53 16.15 12.58
N GLY A 277 6.58 17.26 13.33
CA GLY A 277 6.70 17.23 14.79
C GLY A 277 5.53 16.53 15.48
N HIS A 278 4.29 16.79 15.06
CA HIS A 278 3.13 16.06 15.57
C HIS A 278 3.16 14.58 15.21
N LEU A 279 3.49 14.24 13.95
CA LEU A 279 3.59 12.84 13.51
C LEU A 279 4.64 12.06 14.32
N GLN A 280 5.81 12.66 14.59
CA GLN A 280 6.81 12.07 15.48
C GLN A 280 6.23 11.84 16.88
N SER A 281 5.54 12.83 17.45
CA SER A 281 4.96 12.70 18.79
C SER A 281 3.89 11.62 18.87
N ILE A 282 3.10 11.43 17.81
CA ILE A 282 2.01 10.46 17.75
C ILE A 282 2.56 9.04 17.56
N THR A 283 3.53 8.87 16.66
CA THR A 283 3.97 7.55 16.19
C THR A 283 5.29 7.07 16.80
N GLY A 284 6.08 7.97 17.38
CA GLY A 284 7.45 7.70 17.82
C GLY A 284 8.47 7.57 16.67
N ILE A 285 8.05 7.71 15.41
CA ILE A 285 8.94 7.63 14.25
C ILE A 285 9.86 8.85 14.22
N ALA A 286 11.16 8.63 14.03
CA ALA A 286 12.16 9.70 14.00
C ALA A 286 11.91 10.70 12.86
N LEU A 287 12.10 12.00 13.14
CA LEU A 287 11.95 13.09 12.16
C LEU A 287 12.74 12.83 10.87
N ALA A 288 13.96 12.29 10.99
CA ALA A 288 14.81 11.97 9.84
C ALA A 288 14.13 10.94 8.92
N SER A 289 13.55 9.87 9.48
CA SER A 289 12.86 8.84 8.69
C SER A 289 11.60 9.37 8.01
N ILE A 290 10.84 10.24 8.69
CA ILE A 290 9.68 10.92 8.09
C ILE A 290 10.13 11.83 6.93
N ALA A 291 11.20 12.60 7.14
CA ALA A 291 11.76 13.50 6.13
C ALA A 291 12.30 12.75 4.92
N GLU A 292 13.05 11.65 5.12
CA GLU A 292 13.59 10.82 4.04
C GLU A 292 12.49 10.18 3.20
N PHE A 293 11.45 9.62 3.84
CA PHE A 293 10.34 9.01 3.12
C PHE A 293 9.55 10.07 2.33
N SER A 294 9.20 11.18 2.97
CA SER A 294 8.49 12.27 2.27
C SER A 294 9.29 12.82 1.10
N TYR A 295 10.61 12.98 1.24
CA TYR A 295 11.49 13.38 0.14
C TYR A 295 11.53 12.35 -0.99
N ALA A 296 11.58 11.06 -0.68
CA ALA A 296 11.52 10.00 -1.69
C ALA A 296 10.21 10.06 -2.49
N ILE A 297 9.07 10.27 -1.83
CA ILE A 297 7.77 10.48 -2.51
C ILE A 297 7.82 11.72 -3.41
N LEU A 298 8.26 12.87 -2.88
CA LEU A 298 8.29 14.14 -3.60
C LEU A 298 9.19 14.08 -4.84
N THR A 299 10.34 13.42 -4.74
CA THR A 299 11.31 13.25 -5.85
C THR A 299 10.65 12.57 -7.06
N HIS A 300 9.79 11.58 -6.82
CA HIS A 300 9.10 10.83 -7.88
C HIS A 300 7.73 11.41 -8.25
N GLY A 301 7.11 12.20 -7.37
CA GLY A 301 5.78 12.76 -7.60
C GLY A 301 5.76 14.15 -8.24
N VAL A 302 6.72 15.01 -7.91
CA VAL A 302 6.76 16.42 -8.38
C VAL A 302 7.85 16.62 -9.45
N GLY A 303 8.71 15.62 -9.66
CA GLY A 303 9.91 15.72 -10.48
C GLY A 303 11.08 16.34 -9.70
N ALA A 304 12.31 16.06 -10.16
CA ALA A 304 13.57 16.37 -9.47
C ALA A 304 13.91 17.87 -9.31
N ASN A 305 12.94 18.78 -9.40
CA ASN A 305 13.09 20.20 -9.11
C ASN A 305 12.81 20.55 -7.63
N THR A 306 12.85 19.59 -6.71
CA THR A 306 12.87 19.88 -5.27
C THR A 306 14.22 20.50 -4.87
N PRO A 307 14.25 21.63 -4.14
CA PRO A 307 15.45 22.44 -3.98
C PRO A 307 16.54 21.70 -3.20
N GLY A 308 17.76 21.84 -3.70
CA GLY A 308 18.91 21.06 -3.29
C GLY A 308 19.18 21.10 -1.80
N ARG A 309 19.70 19.97 -1.32
CA ARG A 309 20.60 19.83 -0.19
C ARG A 309 21.47 21.09 -0.10
N GLN A 310 21.10 22.04 0.76
CA GLN A 310 21.96 23.18 1.06
C GLN A 310 23.30 22.60 1.49
N GLN A 311 24.31 22.88 0.69
CA GLN A 311 25.69 22.50 0.95
C GLN A 311 26.18 23.28 2.17
N SER A 312 26.04 22.68 3.36
CA SER A 312 26.82 23.01 4.56
C SER A 312 26.50 21.90 5.58
N ILE A 313 27.36 20.92 5.83
CA ILE A 313 28.54 20.97 6.72
C ILE A 313 29.30 19.63 6.54
N PRO A 314 30.64 19.58 6.67
CA PRO A 314 31.47 18.43 6.27
C PRO A 314 31.23 17.13 7.08
N PRO A 315 31.51 15.95 6.49
CA PRO A 315 31.03 14.63 6.95
C PRO A 315 31.73 14.06 8.21
N HIS A 316 32.33 14.89 9.06
CA HIS A 316 33.09 14.40 10.21
C HIS A 316 32.32 14.42 11.54
N LEU A 317 31.12 15.03 11.59
CA LEU A 317 30.31 15.08 12.82
C LEU A 317 29.03 14.23 12.80
N ALA A 318 28.57 13.75 11.64
CA ALA A 318 27.41 12.85 11.56
C ALA A 318 27.76 11.37 11.86
N ALA A 319 29.02 10.97 11.67
CA ALA A 319 29.50 9.60 11.89
C ALA A 319 29.51 9.14 13.37
N ARG A 320 28.99 9.94 14.31
CA ARG A 320 28.99 9.63 15.74
C ARG A 320 27.67 9.04 16.26
N ALA A 321 26.60 9.00 15.47
CA ALA A 321 25.31 8.46 15.92
C ALA A 321 25.13 6.94 15.71
N LEU A 322 25.95 6.29 14.88
CA LEU A 322 25.85 4.82 14.64
C LEU A 322 26.98 3.98 15.27
N LYS A 323 27.96 4.58 15.95
CA LYS A 323 29.04 3.82 16.62
C LYS A 323 28.81 3.48 18.09
N THR A 324 27.71 3.94 18.70
CA THR A 324 27.40 3.65 20.11
C THR A 324 26.51 2.43 20.34
N VAL A 325 26.10 1.69 19.29
CA VAL A 325 25.33 0.43 19.47
C VAL A 325 26.11 -0.82 19.05
N ALA A 326 27.20 -0.69 18.29
CA ALA A 326 28.02 -1.85 17.88
C ALA A 326 29.30 -2.09 18.71
N SER A 327 29.54 -1.30 19.77
CA SER A 327 30.78 -1.39 20.57
C SER A 327 30.56 -1.74 22.04
N SER A 328 29.43 -2.35 22.38
CA SER A 328 29.12 -2.84 23.72
C SER A 328 28.57 -4.25 23.63
N ASN A 329 29.39 -5.19 23.16
CA ASN A 329 29.21 -6.65 23.30
C ASN A 329 30.51 -7.38 22.91
N THR A 330 31.58 -7.11 23.67
CA THR A 330 32.74 -7.98 23.96
C THR A 330 33.37 -7.44 25.24
#